data_AF-A0AAE1S5J6-F1
#
_entry.id   AF-A0AAE1S5J6-F1
#
_cell.length_a   1.000
_cell.length_b   1.000
_cell.length_c   1.000
_cell.angle_alpha   90.00
_cell.angle_beta   90.00
_cell.angle_gamma   90.00
#
_symmetry.space_group_name_H-M   'P 1'
#
loop_
_entity.id
_entity.type
_entity.pdbx_description
1 polymer ?
#
loop_
_entity_poly.entity_id
_entity_poly.type
_entity_poly.pdbx_seq_one_letter_code
_entity_poly.pdbx_strand_id
1 'polypeptide(L)'
;MFHPIFSHLLGEERIFKNGIIDIVDLKLVPWGNAKIQANNTFKCQHGPAECFLDTVEACALDVWPHLNEHFPFIYCVESLIYHKNYTKWKTCFEKLNLKAKLVTDCVAGGRGKELELCYAAETNALQPPHKFVPWVVVDGQPLYHDYRDFISYIWKAYKGTAPIPGCSSSINVIKMGSKLAASA
;
A
#
# COMPACT_ATOMS: atom_id res chain seq x y z
N MET A 1 -16.47 12.60 -2.46
CA MET A 1 -16.55 11.16 -2.15
C MET A 1 -15.15 10.76 -1.73
N PHE A 2 -14.91 10.45 -0.46
CA PHE A 2 -13.62 9.97 0.02
C PHE A 2 -13.35 8.64 -0.70
N HIS A 3 -12.50 8.63 -1.72
CA HIS A 3 -11.93 7.40 -2.25
C HIS A 3 -10.62 7.19 -1.52
N PRO A 4 -10.53 6.18 -0.65
CA PRO A 4 -9.33 5.99 0.17
C PRO A 4 -8.14 5.67 -0.74
N ILE A 5 -6.97 6.22 -0.40
CA ILE A 5 -5.73 6.07 -1.18
C ILE A 5 -5.32 4.60 -1.25
N PHE A 6 -5.72 3.79 -0.26
CA PHE A 6 -5.33 2.39 -0.17
C PHE A 6 -6.48 1.38 -0.32
N SER A 7 -7.73 1.74 -0.03
CA SER A 7 -8.88 0.81 -0.02
C SER A 7 -9.06 -0.01 -1.30
N HIS A 8 -8.74 0.53 -2.49
CA HIS A 8 -8.83 -0.27 -3.73
C HIS A 8 -7.71 -1.30 -3.91
N LEU A 9 -6.56 -1.12 -3.26
CA LEU A 9 -5.46 -2.09 -3.24
C LEU A 9 -5.57 -3.06 -2.06
N LEU A 10 -5.98 -2.55 -0.90
CA LEU A 10 -6.06 -3.32 0.34
C LEU A 10 -7.36 -4.11 0.47
N GLY A 11 -8.43 -3.71 -0.25
CA GLY A 11 -9.77 -4.29 -0.15
C GLY A 11 -9.88 -5.75 -0.57
N GLU A 12 -8.82 -6.38 -1.08
CA GLU A 12 -8.87 -7.78 -1.50
C GLU A 12 -7.96 -8.72 -0.70
N GLU A 13 -7.15 -8.19 0.24
CA GLU A 13 -6.16 -8.93 1.06
C GLU A 13 -5.29 -9.91 0.23
N ARG A 14 -5.26 -9.77 -1.11
CA ARG A 14 -4.71 -10.81 -2.00
C ARG A 14 -3.22 -11.00 -1.79
N ILE A 15 -2.54 -9.93 -1.41
CA ILE A 15 -1.12 -9.98 -1.09
C ILE A 15 -0.84 -10.86 0.14
N PHE A 16 -1.80 -10.99 1.07
CA PHE A 16 -1.71 -11.87 2.24
C PHE A 16 -2.23 -13.29 1.97
N LYS A 17 -2.70 -13.58 0.75
CA LYS A 17 -3.11 -14.92 0.35
C LYS A 17 -1.94 -15.64 -0.29
N ASN A 18 -1.93 -16.97 -0.14
CA ASN A 18 -0.98 -17.85 -0.81
C ASN A 18 0.50 -17.46 -0.60
N GLY A 19 0.88 -16.94 0.57
CA GLY A 19 2.28 -16.62 0.92
C GLY A 19 2.96 -15.58 0.02
N ILE A 20 2.19 -14.78 -0.73
CA ILE A 20 2.77 -13.74 -1.60
C ILE A 20 3.47 -12.68 -0.75
N ILE A 21 2.95 -12.38 0.43
CA ILE A 21 3.58 -11.40 1.33
C ILE A 21 4.97 -11.83 1.80
N ASP A 22 5.27 -13.14 1.83
CA ASP A 22 6.57 -13.66 2.26
C ASP A 22 7.71 -13.33 1.28
N ILE A 23 7.36 -12.92 0.05
CA ILE A 23 8.29 -12.56 -1.02
C ILE A 23 8.22 -11.07 -1.40
N VAL A 24 7.48 -10.25 -0.63
CA VAL A 24 7.28 -8.82 -0.90
C VAL A 24 7.70 -7.99 0.32
N ASP A 25 8.52 -6.98 0.07
CA ASP A 25 8.69 -5.87 1.00
C ASP A 25 7.62 -4.80 0.71
N LEU A 26 6.54 -4.80 1.50
CA LEU A 26 5.42 -3.89 1.29
C LEU A 26 5.64 -2.58 2.04
N LYS A 27 5.78 -1.49 1.28
CA LYS A 27 5.84 -0.12 1.81
C LYS A 27 4.56 0.66 1.50
N LEU A 28 4.01 1.30 2.54
CA LEU A 28 2.86 2.22 2.43
C LEU A 28 3.33 3.67 2.63
N VAL A 29 2.75 4.59 1.86
CA VAL A 29 3.11 6.02 1.84
C VAL A 29 1.81 6.86 1.89
N PRO A 30 1.27 7.15 3.08
CA PRO A 30 0.03 7.91 3.23
C PRO A 30 0.29 9.39 2.95
N TRP A 31 0.04 9.81 1.71
CA TRP A 31 0.15 11.22 1.28
C TRP A 31 -0.67 11.49 0.02
N GLY A 32 -0.43 10.70 -1.02
CA GLY A 32 -1.20 10.74 -2.26
C GLY A 32 -1.17 12.10 -2.97
N ASN A 33 -2.33 12.75 -3.05
CA ASN A 33 -2.51 14.03 -3.74
C ASN A 33 -2.45 15.25 -2.81
N ALA A 34 -2.08 15.05 -1.53
CA ALA A 34 -1.93 16.13 -0.58
C ALA A 34 -0.84 17.13 -1.02
N LYS A 35 -1.01 18.38 -0.60
CA LYS A 35 -0.08 19.48 -0.89
C LYS A 35 0.31 20.20 0.39
N ILE A 36 1.58 20.59 0.46
CA ILE A 36 2.09 21.51 1.48
C ILE A 36 1.72 22.93 1.06
N GLN A 37 1.07 23.67 1.95
CA GLN A 37 0.69 25.07 1.76
C GLN A 37 1.77 26.01 2.29
N ALA A 38 1.72 27.29 1.90
CA ALA A 38 2.72 28.31 2.28
C ALA A 38 2.85 28.53 3.80
N ASN A 39 1.78 28.28 4.56
CA ASN A 39 1.74 28.34 6.03
C ASN A 39 2.16 26.99 6.68
N ASN A 40 2.80 26.10 5.93
CA ASN A 40 3.17 24.75 6.34
C ASN A 40 1.98 23.85 6.75
N THR A 41 0.73 24.17 6.40
CA THR A 41 -0.40 23.25 6.58
C THR A 41 -0.56 22.31 5.38
N PHE A 42 -1.30 21.22 5.58
CA PHE A 42 -1.57 20.26 4.52
C PHE A 42 -2.95 20.51 3.93
N LYS A 43 -3.05 20.47 2.60
CA LYS A 43 -4.30 20.51 1.86
C LYS A 43 -4.48 19.19 1.14
N CYS A 44 -5.50 18.45 1.53
CA CYS A 44 -5.87 17.18 0.93
C CYS A 44 -7.15 17.33 0.09
N GLN A 45 -7.30 16.47 -0.93
CA GLN A 45 -8.35 16.58 -1.96
C GLN A 45 -9.77 16.34 -1.39
N HIS A 46 -9.87 15.61 -0.29
CA HIS A 46 -11.09 15.26 0.42
C HIS A 46 -11.25 16.00 1.76
N GLY A 47 -10.45 17.06 1.98
CA GLY A 47 -10.58 17.97 3.11
C GLY A 47 -9.77 17.56 4.35
N PRO A 48 -9.95 18.27 5.49
CA PRO A 48 -9.09 18.12 6.67
C PRO A 48 -9.10 16.74 7.33
N ALA A 49 -10.21 16.00 7.19
CA ALA A 49 -10.31 14.64 7.71
C ALA A 49 -9.35 13.68 7.00
N GLU A 50 -9.04 13.91 5.72
CA GLU A 50 -8.11 13.07 4.95
C GLU A 50 -6.72 13.29 5.50
N CYS A 51 -6.26 14.54 5.55
CA CYS A 51 -4.95 14.87 6.11
C CYS A 51 -4.77 14.36 7.55
N PHE A 52 -5.83 14.40 8.36
CA PHE A 52 -5.78 13.88 9.72
C PHE A 52 -5.61 12.35 9.75
N LEU A 53 -6.31 11.62 8.88
CA LEU A 53 -6.22 10.17 8.83
C LEU A 53 -4.94 9.69 8.15
N ASP A 54 -4.43 10.41 7.16
CA ASP A 54 -3.08 10.19 6.60
C ASP A 54 -2.04 10.29 7.74
N THR A 55 -2.14 11.31 8.59
CA THR A 55 -1.27 11.46 9.78
C THR A 55 -1.43 10.30 10.79
N VAL A 56 -2.65 9.80 10.99
CA VAL A 56 -2.92 8.64 11.86
C VAL A 56 -2.26 7.38 11.31
N GLU A 57 -2.35 7.15 10.00
CA GLU A 57 -1.74 6.01 9.32
C GLU A 57 -0.21 6.12 9.30
N ALA A 58 0.33 7.31 9.04
CA ALA A 58 1.76 7.60 9.14
C ALA A 58 2.29 7.29 10.55
N CYS A 59 1.58 7.73 11.59
CA CYS A 59 1.94 7.41 12.96
C CYS A 59 1.86 5.91 13.27
N ALA A 60 0.86 5.19 12.73
CA ALA A 60 0.76 3.74 12.89
C ALA A 60 1.96 3.01 12.26
N LEU A 61 2.41 3.44 11.07
CA LEU A 61 3.61 2.90 10.41
C LEU A 61 4.88 3.15 11.23
N ASP A 62 5.00 4.31 11.88
CA ASP A 62 6.16 4.68 12.71
C ASP A 62 6.22 3.90 14.04
N VAL A 63 5.09 3.76 14.75
CA VAL A 63 5.07 3.09 16.06
C VAL A 63 5.00 1.56 15.98
N TRP A 64 4.53 1.02 14.86
CA TRP A 64 4.42 -0.42 14.61
C TRP A 64 5.17 -0.77 13.32
N PRO A 65 6.51 -0.92 13.39
CA PRO A 65 7.33 -1.09 12.18
C PRO A 65 7.07 -2.43 11.46
N HIS A 66 6.47 -3.40 12.15
CA HIS A 66 6.15 -4.70 11.56
C HIS A 66 4.80 -4.67 10.83
N LEU A 67 4.79 -5.18 9.60
CA LEU A 67 3.62 -5.19 8.71
C LEU A 67 2.39 -5.83 9.34
N ASN A 68 2.57 -6.94 10.06
CA ASN A 68 1.48 -7.66 10.73
C ASN A 68 0.82 -6.85 11.86
N GLU A 69 1.45 -5.77 12.35
CA GLU A 69 0.89 -4.91 13.38
C GLU A 69 0.21 -3.67 12.79
N HIS A 70 0.89 -2.91 11.91
CA HIS A 70 0.30 -1.68 11.34
C HIS A 70 -0.77 -1.95 10.28
N PHE A 71 -0.61 -3.00 9.46
CA PHE A 71 -1.49 -3.22 8.33
C PHE A 71 -2.95 -3.49 8.74
N PRO A 72 -3.24 -4.36 9.74
CA PRO A 72 -4.62 -4.55 10.18
C PRO A 72 -5.28 -3.27 10.69
N PHE A 73 -4.51 -2.40 11.36
CA PHE A 73 -5.01 -1.12 11.83
C PHE A 73 -5.36 -0.19 10.66
N ILE A 74 -4.43 0.01 9.73
CA ILE A 74 -4.64 0.84 8.52
C ILE A 74 -5.84 0.31 7.74
N TYR A 75 -5.92 -1.00 7.51
CA TYR A 75 -7.07 -1.62 6.83
C TYR A 75 -8.40 -1.36 7.54
N CYS A 76 -8.42 -1.42 8.87
CA CYS A 76 -9.62 -1.10 9.65
C CYS A 76 -10.03 0.38 9.50
N VAL A 77 -9.06 1.30 9.53
CA VAL A 77 -9.31 2.75 9.32
C VAL A 77 -9.84 2.99 7.92
N GLU A 78 -9.17 2.47 6.89
CA GLU A 78 -9.57 2.57 5.48
C GLU A 78 -10.97 2.01 5.22
N SER A 79 -11.33 0.89 5.87
CA SER A 79 -12.69 0.32 5.80
C SER A 79 -13.74 1.27 6.40
N LEU A 80 -13.44 1.94 7.52
CA LEU A 80 -14.33 2.95 8.09
C LEU A 80 -14.45 4.18 7.17
N ILE A 81 -13.37 4.58 6.49
CA ILE A 81 -13.41 5.66 5.50
C ILE A 81 -14.33 5.28 4.32
N TYR A 82 -14.16 4.08 3.76
CA TYR A 82 -15.00 3.57 2.67
C TYR A 82 -16.50 3.59 3.03
N HIS A 83 -16.83 3.16 4.25
CA HIS A 83 -18.21 3.16 4.76
C HIS A 83 -18.67 4.52 5.32
N LYS A 84 -17.90 5.60 5.10
CA LYS A 84 -18.20 6.97 5.58
C LYS A 84 -18.37 7.07 7.11
N ASN A 85 -17.75 6.16 7.85
CA ASN A 85 -17.73 6.08 9.31
C ASN A 85 -16.35 6.46 9.88
N TYR A 86 -15.57 7.26 9.17
CA TYR A 86 -14.18 7.59 9.47
C TYR A 86 -13.96 8.20 10.87
N THR A 87 -14.99 8.86 11.45
CA THR A 87 -14.92 9.38 12.82
C THR A 87 -14.75 8.28 13.88
N LYS A 88 -15.08 7.03 13.54
CA LYS A 88 -14.94 5.86 14.41
C LYS A 88 -13.57 5.18 14.33
N TRP A 89 -12.56 5.79 13.68
CA TRP A 89 -11.23 5.18 13.48
C TRP A 89 -10.61 4.63 14.77
N LYS A 90 -10.83 5.27 15.92
CA LYS A 90 -10.33 4.79 17.23
C LYS A 90 -10.87 3.41 17.63
N THR A 91 -12.04 3.02 17.13
CA THR A 91 -12.60 1.67 17.39
C THR A 91 -11.70 0.56 16.82
N CYS A 92 -10.81 0.87 15.88
CA CYS A 92 -9.82 -0.08 15.38
C CYS A 92 -8.80 -0.51 16.45
N PHE A 93 -8.49 0.36 17.43
CA PHE A 93 -7.61 -0.04 18.52
C PHE A 93 -8.23 -1.16 19.37
N GLU A 94 -9.50 -1.00 19.74
CA GLU A 94 -10.22 -1.97 20.57
C GLU A 94 -10.42 -3.29 19.80
N LYS A 95 -10.85 -3.21 18.54
CA LYS A 95 -11.06 -4.39 17.68
C LYS A 95 -9.82 -5.24 17.49
N LEU A 96 -8.65 -4.61 17.48
CA LEU A 96 -7.37 -5.26 17.21
C LEU A 96 -6.51 -5.44 18.47
N ASN A 97 -7.02 -5.06 19.65
CA ASN A 97 -6.30 -5.09 20.91
C ASN A 97 -4.95 -4.32 20.86
N LEU A 98 -4.95 -3.14 20.22
CA LEU A 98 -3.76 -2.30 20.02
C LEU A 98 -3.69 -1.16 21.03
N LYS A 99 -2.46 -0.76 21.39
CA LYS A 99 -2.22 0.35 22.34
C LYS A 99 -2.46 1.71 21.68
N ALA A 100 -3.66 2.25 21.83
CA ALA A 100 -4.07 3.55 21.27
C ALA A 100 -3.07 4.69 21.57
N LYS A 101 -2.50 4.72 22.78
CA LYS A 101 -1.61 5.79 23.24
C LYS A 101 -0.41 6.00 22.30
N LEU A 102 0.15 4.94 21.73
CA LEU A 102 1.32 5.04 20.85
C LEU A 102 1.03 5.92 19.62
N VAL A 103 -0.06 5.64 18.92
CA VAL A 103 -0.48 6.40 17.74
C VAL A 103 -0.98 7.79 18.14
N THR A 104 -1.81 7.89 19.19
CA THR A 104 -2.38 9.20 19.57
C THR A 104 -1.34 10.18 20.08
N ASP A 105 -0.29 9.71 20.77
CA ASP A 105 0.81 10.56 21.20
C ASP A 105 1.63 11.04 19.99
N CYS A 106 1.89 10.19 19.00
CA CYS A 106 2.56 10.59 17.76
C CYS A 106 1.77 11.69 17.01
N VAL A 107 0.45 11.53 16.91
CA VAL A 107 -0.44 12.51 16.27
C VAL A 107 -0.43 13.84 17.03
N ALA A 108 -0.43 13.81 18.37
CA ALA A 108 -0.46 15.00 19.22
C ALA A 108 0.90 15.68 19.38
N GLY A 109 2.00 14.93 19.29
CA GLY A 109 3.35 15.34 19.68
C GLY A 109 4.21 15.97 18.57
N GLY A 110 3.63 16.27 17.40
CA GLY A 110 4.36 16.83 16.25
C GLY A 110 5.08 15.81 15.37
N ARG A 111 5.38 14.60 15.89
CA ARG A 111 5.98 13.49 15.12
C ARG A 111 5.18 13.16 13.86
N GLY A 112 3.84 13.12 13.95
CA GLY A 112 2.99 12.89 12.78
C GLY A 112 3.22 13.92 11.66
N LYS A 113 3.48 15.18 12.01
CA LYS A 113 3.79 16.23 11.03
C LYS A 113 5.11 15.99 10.31
N GLU A 114 6.13 15.55 11.04
CA GLU A 114 7.45 15.21 10.47
C GLU A 114 7.34 14.05 9.49
N LEU A 115 6.60 12.99 9.87
CA LEU A 115 6.36 11.82 9.03
C LEU A 115 5.67 12.19 7.72
N GLU A 116 4.61 13.00 7.79
CA GLU A 116 3.91 13.49 6.60
C GLU A 116 4.82 14.31 5.68
N LEU A 117 5.74 15.12 6.21
CA LEU A 117 6.72 15.84 5.40
C LEU A 117 7.70 14.88 4.70
N CYS A 118 8.11 13.80 5.38
CA CYS A 118 8.93 12.74 4.77
C CYS A 118 8.16 12.03 3.65
N TYR A 119 6.90 11.64 3.86
CA TYR A 119 6.08 11.01 2.82
C TYR A 119 5.74 11.95 1.67
N ALA A 120 5.59 13.25 1.92
CA ALA A 120 5.49 14.26 0.88
C ALA A 120 6.77 14.31 0.02
N ALA A 121 7.94 14.34 0.64
CA ALA A 121 9.22 14.34 -0.07
C ALA A 121 9.41 13.07 -0.90
N GLU A 122 9.08 11.90 -0.33
CA GLU A 122 9.15 10.62 -1.03
C GLU A 122 8.20 10.56 -2.23
N THR A 123 6.95 10.99 -2.06
CA THR A 123 5.95 11.03 -3.14
C THR A 123 6.38 11.99 -4.26
N ASN A 124 6.93 13.16 -3.91
CA ASN A 124 7.43 14.13 -4.88
C ASN A 124 8.69 13.66 -5.62
N ALA A 125 9.44 12.72 -5.03
CA ALA A 125 10.65 12.17 -5.63
C ALA A 125 10.38 11.05 -6.64
N LEU A 126 9.13 10.56 -6.76
CA LEU A 126 8.74 9.53 -7.71
C LEU A 126 9.15 9.89 -9.14
N GLN A 127 9.78 8.93 -9.82
CA GLN A 127 10.15 9.03 -11.23
C GLN A 127 9.53 7.87 -12.01
N PRO A 128 8.57 8.13 -12.92
CA PRO A 128 7.95 9.41 -13.19
C PRO A 128 7.05 9.88 -12.02
N PRO A 129 6.72 11.19 -11.94
CA PRO A 129 5.73 11.67 -10.98
C PRO A 129 4.39 10.94 -11.11
N HIS A 130 3.73 10.67 -9.98
CA HIS A 130 2.43 10.02 -10.00
C HIS A 130 1.38 10.90 -10.68
N LYS A 131 0.45 10.26 -11.40
CA LYS A 131 -0.60 10.96 -12.17
C LYS A 131 -1.98 10.90 -11.50
N PHE A 132 -2.15 9.95 -10.59
CA PHE A 132 -3.38 9.68 -9.84
C PHE A 132 -3.05 8.82 -8.63
N VAL A 133 -4.05 8.62 -7.77
CA VAL A 133 -4.00 7.65 -6.68
C VAL A 133 -5.08 6.57 -6.89
N PRO A 134 -4.82 5.31 -6.49
CA PRO A 134 -3.55 4.81 -5.97
C PRO A 134 -2.42 4.81 -7.01
N TRP A 135 -1.18 4.98 -6.56
CA TRP A 135 0.03 4.86 -7.38
C TRP A 135 0.87 3.67 -6.91
N VAL A 136 0.91 2.60 -7.70
CA VAL A 136 1.62 1.36 -7.35
C VAL A 136 2.90 1.22 -8.15
N VAL A 137 3.97 0.88 -7.45
CA VAL A 137 5.27 0.59 -8.01
C VAL A 137 5.70 -0.81 -7.57
N VAL A 138 6.11 -1.66 -8.51
CA VAL A 138 6.66 -3.01 -8.24
C VAL A 138 8.05 -3.09 -8.84
N ASP A 139 9.07 -3.38 -8.04
CA ASP A 139 10.49 -3.43 -8.46
C ASP A 139 10.91 -2.19 -9.31
N GLY A 140 10.49 -0.99 -8.88
CA GLY A 140 10.75 0.27 -9.58
C GLY A 140 9.85 0.55 -10.79
N GLN A 141 8.98 -0.38 -11.19
CA GLN A 141 8.06 -0.20 -12.30
C GLN A 141 6.71 0.37 -11.83
N PRO A 142 6.32 1.59 -12.25
CA PRO A 142 4.95 2.09 -12.02
C PRO A 142 3.94 1.32 -12.88
N LEU A 143 2.85 0.89 -12.26
CA LEU A 143 1.84 0.05 -12.93
C LEU A 143 0.76 0.84 -13.68
N TYR A 144 0.66 2.16 -13.46
CA TYR A 144 -0.39 2.99 -14.04
C TYR A 144 -1.79 2.37 -13.82
N HIS A 145 -2.57 2.18 -14.89
CA HIS A 145 -3.93 1.65 -14.83
C HIS A 145 -3.98 0.15 -14.54
N ASP A 146 -2.85 -0.55 -14.67
CA ASP A 146 -2.72 -1.97 -14.34
C ASP A 146 -2.45 -2.19 -12.84
N TYR A 147 -2.57 -1.16 -12.00
CA TYR A 147 -2.32 -1.26 -10.56
C TYR A 147 -3.13 -2.37 -9.87
N ARG A 148 -4.27 -2.78 -10.43
CA ARG A 148 -5.07 -3.90 -9.93
C ARG A 148 -4.46 -5.26 -10.25
N ASP A 149 -3.57 -5.38 -11.22
CA ASP A 149 -2.87 -6.63 -11.58
C ASP A 149 -1.51 -6.76 -10.88
N PHE A 150 -1.29 -6.04 -9.78
CA PHE A 150 0.01 -5.98 -9.10
C PHE A 150 0.61 -7.35 -8.73
N ILE A 151 -0.23 -8.38 -8.51
CA ILE A 151 0.22 -9.76 -8.24
C ILE A 151 1.00 -10.34 -9.42
N SER A 152 0.50 -10.16 -10.65
CA SER A 152 1.19 -10.62 -11.86
C SER A 152 2.53 -9.92 -12.05
N TYR A 153 2.61 -8.63 -11.67
CA TYR A 153 3.86 -7.88 -11.69
C TYR A 153 4.85 -8.35 -10.60
N ILE A 154 4.38 -8.68 -9.40
CA ILE A 154 5.20 -9.30 -8.35
C ILE A 154 5.81 -10.60 -8.85
N TRP A 155 5.01 -11.47 -9.47
CA TRP A 155 5.51 -12.74 -10.02
C TRP A 155 6.55 -12.55 -11.12
N LYS A 156 6.38 -11.55 -12.00
CA LYS A 156 7.37 -11.21 -13.04
C LYS A 156 8.67 -10.65 -12.45
N ALA A 157 8.58 -9.91 -11.35
CA ALA A 157 9.72 -9.30 -10.69
C ALA A 157 10.49 -10.25 -9.76
N TYR A 158 9.86 -11.34 -9.32
CA TYR A 158 10.47 -12.28 -8.39
C TYR A 158 11.69 -12.98 -8.99
N LYS A 159 12.84 -12.83 -8.33
CA LYS A 159 14.14 -13.41 -8.74
C LYS A 159 14.62 -14.51 -7.78
N GLY A 160 13.81 -14.89 -6.79
CA GLY A 160 14.18 -15.91 -5.81
C GLY A 160 14.08 -17.33 -6.36
N THR A 161 14.68 -18.28 -5.64
CA THR A 161 14.71 -19.70 -6.00
C THR A 161 13.62 -20.52 -5.31
N ALA A 162 12.94 -19.96 -4.31
CA ALA A 162 11.85 -20.64 -3.63
C ALA A 162 10.60 -20.69 -4.54
N PRO A 163 9.82 -21.78 -4.52
CA PRO A 163 8.55 -21.83 -5.24
C PRO A 163 7.64 -20.69 -4.79
N ILE A 164 7.16 -19.89 -5.73
CA ILE A 164 6.19 -18.82 -5.45
C ILE A 164 4.84 -19.51 -5.14
N PRO A 165 4.32 -19.41 -3.91
CA PRO A 165 3.04 -20.02 -3.63
C PRO A 165 1.92 -19.24 -4.36
N GLY A 166 1.03 -19.98 -5.03
CA GLY A 166 -0.05 -19.42 -5.87
C GLY A 166 0.31 -19.06 -7.31
N CYS A 167 1.60 -19.10 -7.72
CA CYS A 167 1.98 -18.95 -9.12
C CYS A 167 1.94 -20.33 -9.82
N SER A 168 0.80 -20.71 -10.39
CA SER A 168 0.78 -21.87 -11.30
C SER A 168 1.39 -21.43 -12.64
N SER A 169 2.58 -21.94 -12.95
CA SER A 169 3.20 -21.77 -14.25
C SER A 169 2.38 -22.50 -15.32
N SER A 170 1.34 -21.84 -15.85
CA SER A 170 0.79 -22.14 -17.17
C SER A 170 1.38 -21.17 -18.20
N ILE A 171 2.69 -20.90 -18.11
CA ILE A 171 3.43 -20.46 -19.28
C ILE A 171 3.68 -21.74 -20.06
N ASN A 172 2.85 -21.96 -21.09
CA ASN A 172 3.17 -22.93 -22.14
C ASN A 172 4.56 -22.57 -22.65
N VAL A 173 5.58 -23.25 -22.14
CA VAL A 173 6.83 -23.42 -22.86
C VAL A 173 6.41 -24.11 -24.14
N ILE A 174 6.25 -23.34 -25.21
CA ILE A 174 6.17 -23.87 -26.56
C ILE A 174 7.47 -24.64 -26.71
N LYS A 175 7.41 -25.97 -26.48
CA LYS A 175 8.38 -26.88 -27.05
C LYS A 175 8.27 -26.64 -28.56
N MET A 176 9.18 -25.84 -29.10
CA MET A 176 9.46 -25.89 -30.53
C MET A 176 9.79 -27.35 -30.81
N GLY A 177 8.81 -28.04 -31.40
CA GLY A 177 8.89 -29.44 -31.69
C GLY A 177 9.99 -29.66 -32.72
N SER A 178 11.12 -30.18 -32.29
CA SER A 178 12.00 -30.92 -33.20
C SER A 178 11.37 -32.30 -33.43
N LYS A 179 10.45 -32.38 -34.39
CA LYS A 179 10.13 -33.63 -35.07
C LYS A 179 9.89 -33.34 -36.55
N LEU A 180 10.88 -33.71 -37.36
CA LEU A 180 10.64 -34.52 -38.55
C LEU A 180 11.73 -35.60 -38.55
N ALA A 181 11.30 -36.81 -38.22
CA ALA A 181 12.03 -38.03 -38.49
C ALA A 181 11.67 -38.49 -39.90
N ALA A 182 12.63 -39.05 -40.62
CA ALA A 182 12.44 -40.26 -41.41
C ALA A 182 13.80 -40.84 -41.78
N SER A 183 14.04 -42.06 -41.35
CA SER A 183 15.11 -42.93 -41.81
C SER A 183 14.65 -43.68 -43.07
N ALA A 184 15.55 -43.88 -44.03
CA ALA A 184 15.70 -45.10 -44.81
C ALA A 184 17.13 -45.12 -45.35
#